data_AF-A0A2R6ASN4-F1
#
_entry.id   AF-A0A2R6ASN4-F1
#
_cell.length_a   1.000
_cell.length_b   1.000
_cell.length_c   1.000
_cell.angle_alpha   90.00
_cell.angle_beta   90.00
_cell.angle_gamma   90.00
#
_symmetry.space_group_name_H-M   'P 1'
#
loop_
_entity.id
_entity.type
_entity.pdbx_description
1 polymer ?
#
loop_
_entity_poly.entity_id
_entity_poly.type
_entity_poly.pdbx_seq_one_letter_code
_entity_poly.pdbx_strand_id
1 'polypeptide(L)'
;MLFTRFARSLLKNRPLWGWGVLFMVFYLVLGAFVFSSSLPKLPNQAIVGYTSSWYAVINLYTLASLAISLSFSLIFSTHSLAYSFRFTRLTPKKYFANFVLSSAIVGLVLSVLIVAATYTLFSY
;
A
#
# COMPACT_ATOMS: atom_id res chain seq x y z
N MET A 1 3.76 -20.93 -11.12
CA MET A 1 4.90 -20.24 -10.46
C MET A 1 5.30 -18.91 -11.13
N LEU A 2 4.34 -18.16 -11.70
CA LEU A 2 4.54 -16.77 -12.18
C LEU A 2 4.04 -15.76 -11.15
N PHE A 3 2.90 -16.07 -10.54
CA PHE A 3 2.27 -15.34 -9.44
C PHE A 3 3.23 -14.99 -8.29
N THR A 4 3.94 -15.98 -7.76
CA THR A 4 4.88 -15.78 -6.65
C THR A 4 6.04 -14.87 -7.03
N ARG A 5 6.44 -14.82 -8.31
CA ARG A 5 7.50 -13.92 -8.79
C ARG A 5 6.99 -12.48 -8.93
N PHE A 6 5.76 -12.29 -9.40
CA PHE A 6 5.12 -10.98 -9.45
C PHE A 6 4.87 -10.40 -8.06
N ALA A 7 4.31 -11.20 -7.14
CA ALA A 7 4.12 -10.80 -5.75
C ALA A 7 5.45 -10.46 -5.09
N ARG A 8 6.50 -11.27 -5.27
CA ARG A 8 7.83 -10.99 -4.71
C ARG A 8 8.48 -9.76 -5.33
N SER A 9 8.25 -9.50 -6.62
CA SER A 9 8.77 -8.30 -7.30
C SER A 9 8.09 -7.03 -6.80
N LEU A 10 6.77 -7.05 -6.63
CA LEU A 10 5.99 -5.94 -6.07
C LEU A 10 6.36 -5.69 -4.60
N LEU A 11 6.50 -6.76 -3.81
CA LEU A 11 6.91 -6.69 -2.40
C LEU A 11 8.38 -6.27 -2.23
N LYS A 12 9.25 -6.39 -3.23
CA LYS A 12 10.65 -5.93 -3.14
C LYS A 12 10.84 -4.54 -3.78
N ASN A 13 9.75 -3.89 -4.19
CA ASN A 13 9.80 -2.62 -4.87
C ASN A 13 10.18 -1.51 -3.87
N ARG A 14 11.44 -1.04 -3.94
CA ARG A 14 12.02 -0.03 -3.04
C ARG A 14 11.20 1.26 -2.93
N PRO A 15 10.60 1.81 -4.02
CA PRO A 15 9.74 2.98 -3.93
C PRO A 15 8.48 2.72 -3.09
N LEU A 16 7.93 1.51 -3.12
CA LEU A 16 6.72 1.15 -2.40
C LEU A 16 7.00 1.08 -0.88
N TRP A 17 8.17 0.57 -0.49
CA TRP A 17 8.59 0.59 0.91
C TRP A 17 9.02 1.97 1.41
N GLY A 18 9.74 2.73 0.59
CA GLY A 18 10.18 4.08 0.94
C GLY A 18 9.01 5.06 1.01
N TRP A 19 8.27 5.21 -0.08
CA TRP A 19 7.19 6.21 -0.18
C TRP A 19 5.85 5.72 0.36
N GLY A 20 5.59 4.40 0.34
CA GLY A 20 4.43 3.84 1.02
C GLY A 20 4.69 3.76 2.52
N VAL A 21 5.46 2.77 2.96
CA VAL A 21 5.53 2.41 4.39
C VAL A 21 6.21 3.48 5.25
N LEU A 22 7.37 3.99 4.83
CA LEU A 22 8.14 4.94 5.66
C LEU A 22 7.42 6.28 5.80
N PHE A 23 6.83 6.78 4.71
CA PHE A 23 6.04 8.01 4.71
C PHE A 23 4.79 7.91 5.57
N MET A 24 4.13 6.74 5.57
CA MET A 24 2.98 6.48 6.43
C MET A 24 3.34 6.48 7.90
N VAL A 25 4.42 5.77 8.29
CA VAL A 25 4.87 5.74 9.68
C VAL A 25 5.27 7.13 10.14
N PHE A 26 5.95 7.91 9.30
CA PHE A 26 6.31 9.29 9.59
C PHE A 26 5.08 10.17 9.86
N TYR A 27 4.07 10.13 8.99
CA TYR A 27 2.83 10.90 9.18
C TYR A 27 2.01 10.42 10.38
N LEU A 28 2.01 9.11 10.66
CA LEU A 28 1.38 8.55 11.86
C LEU A 28 2.03 9.08 13.14
N VAL A 29 3.36 9.15 13.19
CA VAL A 29 4.10 9.69 14.34
C VAL A 29 3.81 11.18 14.52
N LEU A 30 3.78 11.96 13.43
CA LEU A 30 3.38 13.38 13.51
C LEU A 30 1.93 13.54 13.99
N GLY A 31 1.01 12.72 13.47
CA GLY A 31 -0.39 12.68 13.90
C GLY A 31 -0.52 12.37 15.39
N ALA A 32 0.20 11.36 15.87
CA ALA A 32 0.11 10.86 17.23
C ALA A 32 0.82 11.75 18.26
N PHE A 33 1.91 12.45 17.91
CA PHE A 33 2.74 13.19 18.88
C PHE A 33 2.75 14.71 18.68
N VAL A 34 2.67 15.20 17.44
CA VAL A 34 2.77 16.63 17.13
C VAL A 34 1.38 17.26 17.01
N PHE A 35 0.45 16.57 16.34
CA PHE A 35 -0.90 17.09 16.13
C PHE A 35 -1.89 16.69 17.23
N SER A 36 -1.48 15.82 18.16
CA SER A 36 -2.28 15.45 19.33
C SER A 36 -2.08 16.40 20.51
N SER A 37 -0.95 17.11 20.57
CA SER A 37 -0.60 18.00 21.70
C SER A 37 -1.50 19.23 21.81
N SER A 38 -2.24 19.57 20.75
CA SER A 38 -3.20 20.68 20.71
C SER A 38 -4.64 20.25 21.00
N LEU A 39 -4.91 18.95 21.20
CA LEU A 39 -6.24 18.48 21.55
C LEU A 39 -6.49 18.74 23.06
N PRO A 40 -7.52 19.53 23.42
CA PRO A 40 -7.96 19.59 24.80
C PRO A 40 -8.40 18.18 25.23
N LYS A 41 -8.36 17.87 26.54
CA LYS A 41 -8.81 16.59 27.11
C LYS A 41 -10.32 16.39 26.86
N LEU A 42 -10.71 16.11 25.62
CA LEU A 42 -12.08 15.91 25.19
C LEU A 42 -12.53 14.47 25.47
N PRO A 43 -13.86 14.24 25.61
CA PRO A 43 -14.41 12.91 25.84
C PRO A 43 -14.00 11.89 24.78
N ASN A 44 -13.99 10.60 25.14
CA ASN A 44 -13.58 9.46 24.30
C ASN A 44 -14.09 9.49 22.84
N GLN A 45 -15.23 10.11 22.57
CA GLN A 45 -15.78 10.24 21.21
C GLN A 45 -14.91 11.10 20.27
N ALA A 46 -14.28 12.15 20.77
CA ALA A 46 -13.42 13.02 19.96
C ALA A 46 -12.11 12.33 19.56
N ILE A 47 -11.59 11.47 20.44
CA ILE A 47 -10.38 10.68 20.20
C ILE A 47 -10.62 9.66 19.07
N VAL A 48 -11.78 8.99 19.07
CA VAL A 48 -12.15 8.04 18.00
C VAL A 48 -12.31 8.75 16.65
N GLY A 49 -12.94 9.92 16.64
CA GLY A 49 -13.05 10.76 15.43
C GLY A 49 -11.69 11.20 14.87
N TYR A 50 -10.78 11.59 15.76
CA TYR A 50 -9.41 11.96 15.38
C TYR A 50 -8.64 10.77 14.78
N THR A 51 -8.61 9.62 15.46
CA THR A 51 -7.90 8.42 15.00
C THR A 51 -8.44 7.90 13.67
N SER A 52 -9.77 7.92 13.49
CA SER A 52 -10.41 7.52 12.23
C SER A 52 -10.08 8.46 11.07
N SER A 53 -10.01 9.77 11.32
CA SER A 53 -9.59 10.74 10.28
C SER A 53 -8.15 10.50 9.82
N TRP A 54 -7.24 10.23 10.75
CA TRP A 54 -5.84 9.92 10.43
C TRP A 54 -5.72 8.61 9.68
N TYR A 55 -6.41 7.56 10.13
CA TYR A 55 -6.47 6.29 9.42
C TYR A 55 -6.94 6.48 7.96
N ALA A 56 -7.98 7.29 7.72
CA ALA A 56 -8.47 7.57 6.37
C ALA A 56 -7.43 8.26 5.47
N VAL A 57 -6.73 9.28 6.00
CA VAL A 57 -5.67 10.00 5.26
C VAL A 57 -4.52 9.06 4.90
N ILE A 58 -4.09 8.25 5.85
CA ILE A 58 -2.98 7.30 5.67
C ILE A 58 -3.37 6.22 4.65
N ASN A 59 -4.58 5.67 4.76
CA ASN A 59 -5.08 4.69 3.81
C ASN A 59 -5.09 5.25 2.37
N LEU A 60 -5.50 6.51 2.19
CA LEU A 60 -5.48 7.19 0.90
C LEU A 60 -4.06 7.28 0.32
N TYR A 61 -3.06 7.64 1.12
CA TYR A 61 -1.67 7.73 0.65
C TYR A 61 -1.09 6.39 0.23
N THR A 62 -1.36 5.31 0.95
CA THR A 62 -0.97 3.97 0.52
C THR A 62 -1.74 3.50 -0.72
N LEU A 63 -3.02 3.88 -0.80
CA LEU A 63 -3.86 3.90 -2.00
C LEU A 63 -3.06 4.35 -3.24
N ALA A 64 -2.64 5.61 -3.16
CA ALA A 64 -1.94 6.30 -4.23
C ALA A 64 -0.56 5.67 -4.53
N SER A 65 0.23 5.34 -3.51
CA SER A 65 1.56 4.73 -3.68
C SER A 65 1.50 3.36 -4.36
N LEU A 66 0.51 2.54 -4.01
CA LEU A 66 0.26 1.25 -4.66
C LEU A 66 -0.17 1.44 -6.11
N ALA A 67 -1.07 2.39 -6.40
CA ALA A 67 -1.51 2.69 -7.77
C ALA A 67 -0.34 3.15 -8.65
N ILE A 68 0.54 4.03 -8.14
CA ILE A 68 1.73 4.49 -8.85
C ILE A 68 2.66 3.29 -9.16
N SER A 69 2.88 2.42 -8.18
CA SER A 69 3.75 1.25 -8.33
C SER A 69 3.22 0.24 -9.35
N LEU A 70 1.90 0.04 -9.40
CA LEU A 70 1.25 -0.80 -10.41
C LEU A 70 1.37 -0.19 -11.81
N SER A 71 1.15 1.11 -11.94
CA SER A 71 1.29 1.83 -13.21
C SER A 71 2.71 1.73 -13.77
N PHE A 72 3.73 1.96 -12.94
CA PHE A 72 5.12 1.76 -13.36
C PHE A 72 5.39 0.32 -13.78
N SER A 73 4.93 -0.66 -12.99
CA SER A 73 5.13 -2.08 -13.31
C SER A 73 4.50 -2.46 -14.65
N LEU A 74 3.31 -1.94 -14.95
CA LEU A 74 2.65 -2.15 -16.24
C LEU A 74 3.44 -1.51 -17.38
N ILE A 75 3.75 -0.22 -17.30
CA ILE A 75 4.47 0.51 -18.36
C ILE A 75 5.80 -0.15 -18.70
N PHE A 76 6.61 -0.50 -17.70
CA PHE A 76 7.91 -1.16 -17.94
C PHE A 76 7.77 -2.59 -18.46
N SER A 77 6.68 -3.28 -18.12
CA SER A 77 6.43 -4.65 -18.58
C SER A 77 5.88 -4.74 -20.00
N THR A 78 5.15 -3.73 -20.50
CA THR A 78 4.43 -3.78 -21.79
C THR A 78 5.32 -4.14 -22.97
N HIS A 79 6.52 -3.54 -23.06
CA HIS A 79 7.44 -3.80 -24.17
C HIS A 79 7.98 -5.24 -24.18
N SER A 80 8.34 -5.78 -23.01
CA SER A 80 8.87 -7.15 -22.91
C SER A 80 7.78 -8.22 -23.03
N LEU A 81 6.55 -7.88 -22.63
CA LEU A 81 5.38 -8.76 -22.73
C LEU A 81 4.93 -8.99 -24.17
N ALA A 82 5.01 -7.98 -25.03
CA ALA A 82 4.64 -8.12 -26.45
C ALA A 82 5.44 -9.23 -27.15
N TYR A 83 6.75 -9.30 -26.89
CA TYR A 83 7.60 -10.38 -27.39
C TYR A 83 7.35 -11.71 -26.68
N SER A 84 7.14 -11.69 -25.36
CA SER A 84 6.86 -12.92 -24.60
C SER A 84 5.57 -13.60 -25.03
N PHE A 85 4.49 -12.86 -25.30
CA PHE A 85 3.23 -13.44 -25.78
C PHE A 85 3.34 -14.04 -27.18
N ARG A 86 4.29 -13.57 -28.00
CA ARG A 86 4.51 -14.11 -29.35
C ARG A 86 5.31 -15.41 -29.35
N PHE A 87 6.32 -15.54 -28.48
CA PHE A 87 7.26 -16.66 -28.48
C PHE A 87 7.04 -17.69 -27.37
N THR A 88 6.05 -17.49 -26.48
CA THR A 88 5.77 -18.42 -25.37
C THR A 88 4.29 -18.79 -25.28
N ARG A 89 3.97 -19.83 -24.50
CA ARG A 89 2.57 -20.30 -24.24
C ARG A 89 1.78 -19.39 -23.29
N LEU A 90 2.29 -18.20 -22.96
CA LEU A 90 1.60 -17.25 -22.09
C LEU A 90 0.46 -16.58 -22.85
N THR A 91 -0.77 -16.68 -22.31
CA THR A 91 -1.91 -15.94 -22.84
C THR A 91 -2.11 -14.64 -22.06
N PRO A 92 -2.51 -13.53 -22.73
CA PRO A 92 -2.73 -12.24 -22.07
C PRO A 92 -3.72 -12.31 -20.91
N LYS A 93 -4.78 -13.15 -21.05
CA LYS A 93 -5.78 -13.36 -20.00
C LYS A 93 -5.19 -13.95 -18.71
N LYS A 94 -4.32 -14.95 -18.83
CA LYS A 94 -3.66 -15.59 -17.67
C LYS A 94 -2.64 -14.64 -17.02
N TYR A 95 -1.99 -13.79 -17.81
CA TYR A 95 -1.10 -12.76 -17.28
C TYR A 95 -1.86 -11.73 -16.44
N PHE A 96 -2.93 -11.15 -17.01
CA PHE A 96 -3.73 -10.13 -16.34
C PHE A 96 -4.38 -10.65 -15.05
N ALA A 97 -4.94 -11.87 -15.07
CA ALA A 97 -5.51 -12.49 -13.88
C ALA A 97 -4.48 -12.66 -12.75
N ASN A 98 -3.26 -13.14 -13.07
CA ASN A 98 -2.20 -13.26 -12.09
C ASN A 98 -1.70 -11.91 -11.57
N PHE A 99 -1.67 -10.88 -12.43
CA PHE A 99 -1.27 -9.54 -12.05
C PHE A 99 -2.26 -8.91 -11.05
N VAL A 100 -3.57 -8.99 -11.33
CA VAL A 100 -4.62 -8.48 -10.44
C VAL A 100 -4.66 -9.24 -9.12
N LEU A 101 -4.51 -10.57 -9.15
CA LEU A 101 -4.42 -11.35 -7.90
C LEU A 101 -3.17 -10.95 -7.09
N SER A 102 -2.05 -10.67 -7.76
CA SER A 102 -0.81 -10.31 -7.07
C SER A 102 -0.93 -8.92 -6.43
N SER A 103 -1.53 -7.97 -7.15
CA SER A 103 -1.77 -6.62 -6.61
C SER A 103 -2.76 -6.63 -5.45
N ALA A 104 -3.79 -7.48 -5.50
CA ALA A 104 -4.74 -7.67 -4.40
C ALA A 104 -4.06 -8.19 -3.13
N ILE A 105 -3.17 -9.19 -3.24
CA ILE A 105 -2.42 -9.69 -2.07
C ILE A 105 -1.52 -8.59 -1.49
N VAL A 106 -0.81 -7.85 -2.33
CA VAL A 106 0.04 -6.75 -1.86
C VAL A 106 -0.79 -5.68 -1.15
N GLY A 107 -1.97 -5.35 -1.69
CA GLY A 107 -2.93 -4.45 -1.05
C GLY A 107 -3.39 -4.94 0.33
N LEU A 108 -3.68 -6.25 0.48
CA LEU A 108 -4.05 -6.85 1.77
C LEU A 108 -2.91 -6.81 2.79
N VAL A 109 -1.67 -7.06 2.35
CA VAL A 109 -0.51 -6.95 3.25
C VAL A 109 -0.34 -5.53 3.75
N LEU A 110 -0.48 -4.54 2.86
CA LEU A 110 -0.41 -3.14 3.25
C LEU A 110 -1.55 -2.74 4.18
N SER A 111 -2.78 -3.16 3.93
CA SER A 111 -3.91 -2.83 4.81
C SER A 111 -3.74 -3.39 6.23
N VAL A 112 -3.26 -4.63 6.37
CA VAL A 112 -2.94 -5.21 7.69
C VAL A 112 -1.86 -4.41 8.40
N LEU A 113 -0.82 -3.98 7.67
CA LEU A 113 0.26 -3.17 8.22
C LEU A 113 -0.25 -1.82 8.75
N ILE A 114 -1.15 -1.16 8.01
CA ILE A 114 -1.76 0.11 8.43
C ILE A 114 -2.55 -0.06 9.72
N VAL A 115 -3.45 -1.04 9.76
CA VAL A 115 -4.28 -1.30 10.94
C VAL A 115 -3.41 -1.58 12.15
N ALA A 116 -2.37 -2.40 11.99
CA ALA A 116 -1.41 -2.68 13.06
C ALA A 116 -0.68 -1.40 13.51
N ALA A 117 -0.16 -0.59 12.58
CA ALA A 117 0.56 0.63 12.89
C ALA A 117 -0.33 1.67 13.60
N THR A 118 -1.55 1.91 13.10
CA THR A 118 -2.52 2.80 13.73
C THR A 118 -2.90 2.31 15.12
N TYR A 119 -3.17 1.01 15.30
CA TYR A 119 -3.48 0.46 16.62
C TYR A 119 -2.32 0.66 17.60
N THR A 120 -1.08 0.36 17.19
CA THR A 120 0.09 0.52 18.07
C THR A 120 0.36 1.95 18.50
N LEU A 121 0.13 2.93 17.62
CA LEU A 121 0.46 4.33 17.88
C LEU A 121 -0.65 5.10 18.59
N PHE A 122 -1.91 4.70 18.39
CA PHE A 122 -3.08 5.33 19.02
C PHE A 122 -3.64 4.53 20.20
N SER A 123 -2.97 3.46 20.67
CA SER A 123 -3.35 2.70 21.88
C SER A 123 -2.97 3.41 23.19
N TYR A 124 -2.92 4.75 23.20
CA TYR A 124 -2.69 5.57 24.39
C TYR A 124 -4.00 6.05 25.01
#